data_AF-A0A1F3ZE27-F1
#
_entry.id   AF-A0A1F3ZE27-F1
#
_cell.length_a   1.000
_cell.length_b   1.000
_cell.length_c   1.000
_cell.angle_alpha   90.00
_cell.angle_beta   90.00
_cell.angle_gamma   90.00
#
_symmetry.space_group_name_H-M   'P 1'
#
loop_
_entity.id
_entity.type
_entity.pdbx_description
1 polymer ?
#
loop_
_entity_poly.entity_id
_entity_poly.type
_entity_poly.pdbx_seq_one_letter_code
_entity_poly.pdbx_strand_id
1 'polypeptide(L)' 'MERKDNMPLWVFLGLSSINTRKGALILFWVCFVCGIVFIPVSYHLGDWSWAGLTFVVALWYWLCIRWMDKHSAWQ' A
#
# COMPACT_ATOMS: atom_id res chain seq x y z
N MET A 1 14.34 -6.91 -2.15
CA MET A 1 15.04 -5.73 -1.61
C MET A 1 16.12 -6.17 -0.65
N GLU A 2 17.37 -5.75 -0.80
CA GLU A 2 18.35 -5.89 0.30
C GLU A 2 17.90 -4.99 1.46
N ARG A 3 17.73 -5.58 2.64
CA ARG A 3 17.30 -4.85 3.84
C ARG A 3 18.39 -3.84 4.21
N LYS A 4 18.20 -2.57 3.83
CA LYS A 4 19.02 -1.47 4.37
C LYS A 4 18.79 -1.41 5.89
N ASP A 5 19.86 -1.25 6.66
CA ASP A 5 19.88 -1.32 8.13
C ASP A 5 18.83 -0.40 8.79
N ASN A 6 18.52 0.73 8.16
CA ASN A 6 17.53 1.70 8.62
C ASN A 6 16.06 1.41 8.22
N MET A 7 15.77 0.31 7.53
CA MET A 7 14.42 0.01 7.04
C MET A 7 13.52 -0.60 8.12
N PRO A 8 12.40 0.04 8.50
CA PRO A 8 11.46 -0.55 9.43
C PRO A 8 10.77 -1.78 8.83
N LEU A 9 10.56 -2.82 9.65
CA LEU A 9 10.01 -4.11 9.23
C LEU A 9 8.66 -4.00 8.51
N TRP A 10 7.80 -3.06 8.92
CA TRP A 10 6.50 -2.82 8.29
C TRP A 10 6.62 -2.38 6.83
N VAL A 11 7.61 -1.54 6.52
CA VAL A 11 7.88 -1.05 5.15
C VAL A 11 8.53 -2.16 4.32
N PHE A 12 9.46 -2.90 4.93
CA PHE A 12 10.09 -4.04 4.28
C PHE A 12 9.06 -5.12 3.91
N LEU A 13 8.10 -5.43 4.78
CA LEU A 13 7.04 -6.41 4.52
C LEU A 13 6.10 -5.93 3.41
N GLY A 14 5.68 -4.67 3.43
CA GLY A 14 4.79 -4.11 2.41
C GLY A 14 5.44 -3.98 1.02
N LEU A 15 6.75 -3.74 0.95
CA LEU A 15 7.48 -3.57 -0.31
C LEU A 15 8.50 -4.68 -0.60
N SER A 16 8.43 -5.83 0.07
CA SER A 16 9.46 -6.88 -0.06
C SER A 16 9.63 -7.35 -1.52
N SER A 17 8.51 -7.33 -2.26
CA SER A 17 8.40 -7.75 -3.66
C SER A 17 8.67 -6.63 -4.67
N ILE A 18 8.82 -5.36 -4.24
CA ILE A 18 8.88 -4.20 -5.14
C ILE A 18 10.09 -3.32 -4.82
N ASN A 19 11.06 -3.34 -5.73
CA ASN A 19 12.27 -2.49 -5.62
C ASN A 19 12.13 -1.14 -6.32
N THR A 20 11.14 -0.94 -7.22
CA THR A 20 11.05 0.26 -8.06
C THR A 20 9.96 1.23 -7.61
N ARG A 21 10.24 2.54 -7.67
CA ARG A 21 9.29 3.62 -7.36
C ARG A 21 7.98 3.50 -8.16
N LYS A 22 8.11 3.12 -9.43
CA LYS A 22 6.97 2.93 -10.34
C LYS A 22 6.08 1.77 -9.89
N GLY A 23 6.67 0.63 -9.49
CA GLY A 23 5.90 -0.52 -9.01
C GLY A 23 5.10 -0.21 -7.76
N ALA A 24 5.68 0.56 -6.83
CA ALA A 24 5.00 0.93 -5.60
C ALA A 24 3.84 1.90 -5.84
N LEU A 25 4.02 2.87 -6.74
CA LEU A 25 2.95 3.76 -7.19
C LEU A 25 1.81 3.01 -7.87
N ILE A 26 2.13 2.00 -8.69
CA ILE A 26 1.12 1.14 -9.34
C ILE A 26 0.33 0.37 -8.28
N LEU A 27 0.98 -0.22 -7.28
CA LEU A 27 0.27 -0.92 -6.19
C LEU A 27 -0.67 0.00 -5.41
N PHE A 28 -0.21 1.22 -5.09
CA PHE A 28 -1.06 2.21 -4.43
C PHE A 28 -2.28 2.53 -5.29
N TRP A 29 -2.08 2.77 -6.59
CA TRP A 29 -3.18 3.02 -7.52
C TRP A 29 -4.15 1.84 -7.65
N VAL A 30 -3.64 0.61 -7.71
CA VAL A 30 -4.46 -0.61 -7.75
C VAL A 30 -5.29 -0.74 -6.47
N CYS A 31 -4.67 -0.55 -5.29
CA CYS A 31 -5.40 -0.56 -4.02
C CYS A 31 -6.44 0.56 -3.94
N PHE A 32 -6.13 1.75 -4.48
CA PHE A 32 -7.05 2.89 -4.47
C PHE A 32 -8.25 2.65 -5.39
N VAL A 33 -8.03 2.14 -6.61
CA VAL A 33 -9.11 1.78 -7.54
C VAL A 33 -9.94 0.64 -6.99
N CYS A 34 -9.31 -0.40 -6.44
CA CYS A 34 -10.02 -1.48 -5.74
C CYS A 34 -10.87 -0.93 -4.60
N GLY A 35 -10.32 -0.04 -3.76
CA GLY A 35 -11.06 0.62 -2.68
C GLY A 35 -12.33 1.32 -3.17
N ILE A 36 -12.25 2.05 -4.29
CA ILE A 36 -13.41 2.72 -4.89
C ILE A 36 -14.45 1.70 -5.38
N VAL A 37 -14.02 0.61 -6.01
CA VAL A 37 -14.92 -0.46 -6.48
C VAL A 37 -15.56 -1.22 -5.32
N PHE A 38 -14.88 -1.33 -4.18
CA PHE A 38 -15.43 -1.96 -2.99
C PHE A 38 -16.52 -1.10 -2.30
N ILE A 39 -16.60 0.22 -2.52
CA ILE A 39 -17.66 1.06 -1.96
C ILE A 39 -19.07 0.65 -2.43
N PRO A 40 -19.37 0.56 -3.75
CA PRO A 40 -20.69 0.13 -4.22
C PRO A 40 -20.98 -1.34 -3.90
N VAL A 41 -19.95 -2.19 -3.88
CA VAL A 41 -20.09 -3.61 -3.50
C VAL A 41 -20.46 -3.74 -2.01
N SER A 42 -19.78 -3.01 -1.12
CA SER A 42 -20.10 -2.98 0.31
C SER A 42 -21.47 -2.39 0.59
N TYR A 43 -21.93 -1.41 -0.21
CA TYR A 43 -23.29 -0.89 -0.10
C TYR A 43 -24.35 -1.94 -0.42
N HIS A 44 -24.11 -2.79 -1.43
CA HIS A 44 -25.03 -3.87 -1.79
C HIS A 44 -25.04 -5.04 -0.79
N LEU A 45 -23.89 -5.40 -0.21
CA LEU A 45 -23.80 -6.50 0.75
C LEU A 45 -24.13 -6.11 2.19
N GLY A 46 -24.14 -4.81 2.52
CA GLY A 46 -24.28 -4.31 3.90
C GLY A 46 -23.03 -4.49 4.76
N ASP A 47 -22.00 -5.16 4.24
CA ASP A 47 -20.73 -5.41 4.92
C ASP A 47 -19.66 -4.40 4.53
N TRP A 48 -19.33 -3.50 5.45
CA TRP A 48 -18.28 -2.48 5.30
C TRP A 48 -16.88 -2.98 5.65
N SER A 49 -16.77 -4.20 6.18
CA SER A 49 -15.51 -4.80 6.62
C SER A 49 -14.45 -4.82 5.51
N TRP A 50 -14.85 -5.16 4.29
CA TRP A 50 -13.94 -5.23 3.13
C TRP A 50 -13.49 -3.86 2.63
N ALA A 51 -14.40 -2.89 2.55
CA ALA A 51 -14.04 -1.51 2.20
C ALA A 51 -13.10 -0.89 3.25
N GLY A 52 -13.39 -1.08 4.54
CA GLY A 52 -12.54 -0.59 5.63
C GLY A 52 -11.14 -1.20 5.61
N LEU A 53 -11.04 -2.52 5.44
CA LEU A 53 -9.75 -3.22 5.39
C LEU A 53 -8.92 -2.76 4.18
N THR A 54 -9.56 -2.57 3.02
CA THR A 54 -8.90 -2.06 1.82
C THR A 54 -8.36 -0.64 2.03
N PHE A 55 -9.10 0.20 2.77
CA PHE A 55 -8.68 1.55 3.09
C PHE A 55 -7.49 1.57 4.06
N VAL A 56 -7.51 0.74 5.10
CA VAL A 56 -6.40 0.61 6.05
C VAL A 56 -5.14 0.12 5.34
N VAL A 57 -5.27 -0.87 4.46
CA VAL A 57 -4.14 -1.39 3.66
C VAL A 57 -3.62 -0.33 2.69
N ALA A 58 -4.50 0.43 2.02
CA ALA A 58 -4.09 1.53 1.15
C ALA A 58 -3.33 2.64 1.91
N LEU A 59 -3.79 2.99 3.11
CA LEU A 59 -3.13 3.98 3.97
C LEU A 59 -1.76 3.47 4.45
N TRP A 60 -1.66 2.18 4.75
CA TRP A 60 -0.40 1.53 5.09
C TRP A 60 0.60 1.54 3.93
N TYR A 61 0.16 1.21 2.71
CA TYR A 61 1.00 1.32 1.50
C TYR A 61 1.47 2.76 1.26
N TRP A 62 0.58 3.73 1.46
CA TRP A 62 0.93 5.15 1.33
C TRP A 62 2.00 5.58 2.35
N LEU A 63 1.89 5.15 3.62
CA LEU A 63 2.91 5.41 4.64
C LEU A 63 4.25 4.76 4.26
N CYS A 64 4.23 3.54 3.72
CA CYS A 64 5.45 2.86 3.29
C CYS A 64 6.13 3.60 2.12
N ILE A 65 5.36 4.05 1.13
CA ILE A 65 5.87 4.85 0.01
C ILE A 65 6.44 6.18 0.50
N ARG A 66 5.73 6.87 1.40
CA ARG A 66 6.18 8.16 1.96
C ARG A 66 7.48 8.03 2.74
N TRP A 67 7.65 6.94 3.49
CA TRP A 67 8.89 6.66 4.20
C TRP A 67 10.05 6.40 3.21
N MET A 68 9.81 5.56 2.20
CA MET A 68 10.78 5.26 1.15
C MET A 68 11.22 6.50 0.35
N ASP A 69 10.28 7.40 0.02
CA ASP A 69 10.53 8.65 -0.70
C ASP A 69 11.38 9.61 0.17
N LYS A 70 11.08 9.74 1.47
CA LYS A 70 11.88 10.54 2.40
C LYS A 70 13.32 10.04 2.57
N HIS A 71 13.52 8.73 2.58
CA HIS A 71 14.84 8.13 2.77
C HIS A 71 15.60 7.87 1.47
N SER A 72 15.06 8.30 0.31
CA SER A 72 15.62 8.02 -1.02
C SER A 72 16.09 6.56 -1.14
N ALA A 73 15.32 5.64 -0.54
CA ALA A 73 15.71 4.25 -0.40
C ALA A 73 15.40 3.42 -1.65
N TRP A 74 14.72 4.03 -2.62
CA TRP A 74 14.51 3.52 -3.97
C TRP A 74 15.88 3.25 -4.62
N GLN A 75 16.02 2.10 -5.27
CA GLN A 75 17.13 1.84 -6.19
C GLN A 75 16.90 2.53 -7.53
#